data_AF-A0A950TW34-F1
#
_entry.id   AF-A0A950TW34-F1
#
_cell.length_a   1.000
_cell.length_b   1.000
_cell.length_c   1.000
_cell.angle_alpha   90.00
_cell.angle_beta   90.00
_cell.angle_gamma   90.00
#
_symmetry.space_group_name_H-M   'P 1'
#
loop_
_entity.id
_entity.type
_entity.pdbx_description
1 polymer ?
#
loop_
_entity_poly.entity_id
_entity_poly.type
_entity_poly.pdbx_seq_one_letter_code
_entity_poly.pdbx_strand_id
1 'polypeptide(L)'
;MTSPNQYHIVNALAGVAACKGPGTHYPFVHGIDNNSLIQIACQIHGEEVLGTNVWNRLTDGTYVTDFYCDTPNFNSFSPPLPACGDPPPPPPLAPHLVDDYPRRADTPETPDEWGFLCHECTFFVAWRLNQRGAHFTNHGLGNVATWVDNAAIWDTAWAIRRR
;
A
#
# COMPACT_ATOMS: atom_id res chain seq x y z
N MET A 1 -3.89 -12.72 -8.74
CA MET A 1 -4.20 -11.40 -8.15
C MET A 1 -5.51 -11.56 -7.39
N THR A 2 -5.44 -11.89 -6.11
CA THR A 2 -6.62 -11.98 -5.23
C THR A 2 -7.06 -10.57 -4.86
N SER A 3 -8.34 -10.25 -5.05
CA SER A 3 -8.89 -8.96 -4.60
C SER A 3 -8.71 -8.87 -3.08
N PRO A 4 -8.28 -7.72 -2.52
CA PRO A 4 -7.96 -7.60 -1.09
C PRO A 4 -9.17 -7.74 -0.15
N ASN A 5 -10.40 -7.79 -0.69
CA ASN A 5 -11.64 -7.79 0.12
C ASN A 5 -12.50 -9.05 -0.07
N GLN A 6 -11.86 -10.21 -0.28
CA GLN A 6 -12.54 -11.51 -0.38
C GLN A 6 -12.68 -12.18 0.98
N TYR A 7 -13.91 -12.55 1.31
CA TYR A 7 -14.32 -13.17 2.58
C TYR A 7 -15.33 -14.29 2.30
N HIS A 8 -15.68 -15.08 3.30
CA HIS A 8 -16.70 -16.12 3.23
C HIS A 8 -17.84 -15.89 4.20
N ILE A 9 -19.02 -16.39 3.82
CA ILE A 9 -20.11 -16.58 4.77
C ILE A 9 -19.77 -17.76 5.69
N VAL A 10 -19.89 -17.56 6.99
CA VAL A 10 -19.65 -18.58 8.01
C VAL A 10 -20.82 -18.63 8.99
N ASN A 11 -20.95 -19.75 9.71
CA ASN A 11 -21.97 -19.94 10.75
C ASN A 11 -23.43 -19.80 10.28
N ALA A 12 -23.70 -19.85 8.98
CA ALA A 12 -25.03 -19.65 8.39
C ALA A 12 -25.53 -20.93 7.70
N LEU A 13 -25.87 -21.98 8.47
CA LEU A 13 -26.22 -23.32 7.92
C LEU A 13 -27.34 -23.31 6.86
N ALA A 14 -28.31 -22.39 6.96
CA ALA A 14 -29.40 -22.22 6.00
C ALA A 14 -29.17 -21.04 5.03
N GLY A 15 -27.96 -20.50 5.00
CA GLY A 15 -27.61 -19.24 4.37
C GLY A 15 -27.94 -18.03 5.24
N VAL A 16 -27.49 -16.87 4.76
CA VAL A 16 -27.71 -15.56 5.38
C VAL A 16 -28.51 -14.67 4.43
N ALA A 17 -29.38 -13.83 5.00
CA ALA A 17 -30.13 -12.83 4.25
C ALA A 17 -29.23 -11.63 3.88
N ALA A 18 -29.22 -11.29 2.59
CA ALA A 18 -28.67 -10.04 2.10
C ALA A 18 -29.79 -9.00 2.01
N CYS A 19 -29.68 -7.93 2.79
CA CYS A 19 -30.70 -6.87 2.93
C CYS A 19 -30.37 -5.63 2.10
N LYS A 20 -31.36 -4.77 1.87
CA LYS A 20 -31.18 -3.44 1.22
C LYS A 20 -30.48 -2.39 2.09
N GLY A 21 -30.34 -2.64 3.38
CA GLY A 21 -29.69 -1.73 4.31
C GLY A 21 -29.14 -2.48 5.53
N PRO A 22 -28.42 -1.78 6.43
CA PRO A 22 -27.72 -2.38 7.56
C PRO A 22 -28.68 -2.67 8.72
N GLY A 23 -29.59 -3.63 8.50
CA GLY A 23 -30.61 -4.03 9.47
C GLY A 23 -31.53 -5.13 8.94
N THR A 24 -32.14 -5.89 9.86
CA THR A 24 -33.08 -6.96 9.53
C THR A 24 -34.46 -6.43 9.12
N HIS A 25 -34.78 -5.20 9.55
CA HIS A 25 -35.99 -4.47 9.13
C HIS A 25 -35.95 -3.96 7.68
N TYR A 26 -34.78 -3.94 7.04
CA TYR A 26 -34.67 -3.57 5.63
C TYR A 26 -35.18 -4.71 4.73
N PRO A 27 -35.70 -4.38 3.54
CA PRO A 27 -36.13 -5.40 2.59
C PRO A 27 -35.05 -6.44 2.28
N PHE A 28 -35.43 -7.71 2.34
CA PHE A 28 -34.64 -8.84 1.84
C PHE A 28 -34.43 -8.72 0.33
N VAL A 29 -33.21 -8.98 -0.14
CA VAL A 29 -32.86 -8.99 -1.57
C VAL A 29 -32.66 -10.42 -2.06
N HIS A 30 -31.76 -11.18 -1.44
CA HIS A 30 -31.51 -12.59 -1.74
C HIS A 30 -30.81 -13.30 -0.56
N GLY A 31 -30.73 -14.62 -0.62
CA GLY A 31 -29.96 -15.43 0.31
C GLY A 31 -28.53 -15.66 -0.20
N ILE A 32 -27.59 -15.89 0.71
CA ILE A 32 -26.22 -16.31 0.41
C ILE A 32 -25.91 -17.55 1.23
N ASP A 33 -25.54 -18.64 0.57
CA ASP A 33 -25.29 -19.92 1.23
C ASP A 33 -24.04 -19.87 2.13
N ASN A 34 -24.01 -20.74 3.14
CA ASN A 34 -22.80 -20.92 3.96
C ASN A 34 -21.58 -21.23 3.08
N ASN A 35 -20.42 -20.74 3.48
CA ASN A 35 -19.14 -20.92 2.80
C ASN A 35 -19.07 -20.29 1.40
N SER A 36 -20.08 -19.50 1.00
CA SER A 36 -20.03 -18.71 -0.23
C SER A 36 -18.99 -17.60 -0.12
N LEU A 37 -18.25 -17.39 -1.20
CA LEU A 37 -17.30 -16.29 -1.31
C LEU A 37 -18.05 -14.98 -1.56
N ILE A 38 -17.75 -13.97 -0.76
CA ILE A 38 -18.31 -12.62 -0.83
C ILE A 38 -17.20 -11.58 -1.05
N GLN A 39 -17.57 -10.44 -1.62
CA GLN A 39 -16.70 -9.29 -1.82
C GLN A 39 -17.26 -8.13 -1.01
N ILE A 40 -16.53 -7.72 0.03
CA ILE A 40 -16.95 -6.62 0.91
C ILE A 40 -16.42 -5.30 0.35
N ALA A 41 -17.33 -4.36 0.11
CA ALA A 41 -16.97 -3.01 -0.36
C ALA A 41 -16.55 -2.11 0.81
N CYS A 42 -17.33 -2.12 1.90
CA CYS A 42 -17.10 -1.32 3.09
C CYS A 42 -17.91 -1.84 4.29
N GLN A 43 -17.57 -1.37 5.49
CA GLN A 43 -18.29 -1.68 6.73
C GLN A 43 -19.07 -0.48 7.25
N ILE A 44 -20.20 -0.72 7.90
CA ILE A 44 -21.06 0.34 8.44
C ILE A 44 -21.71 -0.11 9.74
N HIS A 45 -21.99 0.84 10.64
CA HIS A 45 -22.84 0.55 11.79
C HIS A 45 -24.31 0.45 11.39
N GLY A 46 -25.03 -0.48 12.01
CA GLY A 46 -26.43 -0.75 11.76
C GLY A 46 -27.14 -1.32 12.97
N GLU A 47 -28.22 -2.04 12.71
CA GLU A 47 -28.96 -2.79 13.73
C GLU A 47 -28.06 -3.81 14.43
N GLU A 48 -28.16 -3.92 15.75
CA GLU A 48 -27.40 -4.93 16.48
C GLU A 48 -28.00 -6.32 16.25
N VAL A 49 -27.17 -7.23 15.72
CA VAL A 49 -27.54 -8.61 15.44
C VAL A 49 -26.50 -9.52 16.05
N LEU A 50 -26.93 -10.43 16.93
CA LEU A 50 -26.08 -11.46 17.52
C LEU A 50 -24.79 -10.92 18.15
N GLY A 51 -24.86 -9.74 18.78
CA GLY A 51 -23.76 -9.12 19.53
C GLY A 51 -22.78 -8.28 18.70
N THR A 52 -23.09 -8.02 17.43
CA THR A 52 -22.38 -7.03 16.61
C THR A 52 -23.35 -6.02 16.02
N ASN A 53 -22.97 -4.75 16.02
CA ASN A 53 -23.67 -3.69 15.27
C ASN A 53 -22.99 -3.36 13.93
N VAL A 54 -22.01 -4.17 13.52
CA VAL A 54 -21.28 -4.01 12.26
C VAL A 54 -21.99 -4.78 11.15
N TRP A 55 -22.15 -4.11 10.01
CA TRP A 55 -22.70 -4.66 8.78
C TRP A 55 -21.70 -4.49 7.65
N ASN A 56 -21.59 -5.52 6.82
CA ASN A 56 -20.76 -5.53 5.63
C ASN A 56 -21.61 -5.20 4.41
N ARG A 57 -21.28 -4.11 3.72
CA ARG A 57 -21.86 -3.78 2.42
C ARG A 57 -21.08 -4.52 1.35
N LEU A 58 -21.76 -5.38 0.60
CA LEU A 58 -21.17 -6.12 -0.50
C LEU A 58 -21.03 -5.24 -1.74
N THR A 59 -20.18 -5.67 -2.68
CA THR A 59 -19.96 -4.94 -3.95
C THR A 59 -21.20 -4.80 -4.84
N ASP A 60 -22.20 -5.67 -4.67
CA ASP A 60 -23.51 -5.57 -5.33
C ASP A 60 -24.47 -4.56 -4.65
N GLY A 61 -24.04 -3.96 -3.54
CA GLY A 61 -24.80 -2.96 -2.78
C GLY A 61 -25.77 -3.54 -1.76
N THR A 62 -25.79 -4.86 -1.55
CA THR A 62 -26.54 -5.50 -0.46
C THR A 62 -25.73 -5.50 0.85
N TYR A 63 -26.40 -5.81 1.96
CA TYR A 63 -25.83 -5.76 3.31
C TYR A 63 -26.02 -7.09 4.02
N VAL A 64 -24.95 -7.56 4.66
CA VAL A 64 -24.93 -8.78 5.48
C VAL A 64 -24.36 -8.42 6.85
N THR A 65 -24.91 -8.98 7.94
CA THR A 65 -24.36 -8.76 9.27
C THR A 65 -22.96 -9.37 9.39
N ASP A 66 -22.06 -8.67 10.07
CA ASP A 66 -20.67 -9.09 10.24
C ASP A 66 -20.53 -10.42 10.99
N PHE A 67 -21.53 -10.79 11.81
CA PHE A 67 -21.57 -12.06 12.53
C PHE A 67 -21.43 -13.30 11.62
N TYR A 68 -21.96 -13.21 10.39
CA TYR A 68 -21.91 -14.30 9.42
C TYR A 68 -20.76 -14.17 8.41
N CYS A 69 -19.77 -13.31 8.66
CA CYS A 69 -18.59 -13.16 7.82
C CYS A 69 -17.34 -13.63 8.57
N ASP A 70 -16.35 -14.16 7.85
CA ASP A 70 -15.02 -14.52 8.39
C ASP A 70 -14.06 -13.33 8.52
N THR A 71 -14.62 -12.13 8.73
CA THR A 71 -13.87 -10.90 9.02
C THR A 71 -13.11 -11.04 10.35
N PRO A 72 -11.87 -10.54 10.45
CA PRO A 72 -10.99 -10.82 11.59
C PRO A 72 -11.41 -10.15 12.90
N ASN A 73 -12.12 -9.02 12.85
CA ASN A 73 -12.55 -8.29 14.04
C ASN A 73 -14.05 -8.47 14.29
N PHE A 74 -14.40 -8.86 15.51
CA PHE A 74 -15.78 -8.97 15.95
C PHE A 74 -16.26 -7.68 16.63
N ASN A 75 -17.48 -7.25 16.34
CA ASN A 75 -18.14 -6.05 16.90
C ASN A 75 -17.29 -4.75 16.78
N SER A 76 -16.44 -4.69 15.76
CA SER A 76 -15.65 -3.52 15.40
C SER A 76 -15.25 -3.63 13.93
N PHE A 77 -14.88 -2.52 13.29
CA PHE A 77 -14.44 -2.59 11.90
C PHE A 77 -13.12 -3.38 11.80
N SER A 78 -13.00 -4.15 10.73
CA SER A 78 -11.90 -5.01 10.34
C SER A 78 -11.02 -4.32 9.29
N PRO A 79 -9.88 -3.72 9.66
CA PRO A 79 -8.90 -3.25 8.68
C PRO A 79 -8.41 -4.42 7.81
N PRO A 80 -8.14 -4.19 6.51
CA PRO A 80 -8.09 -2.90 5.81
C PRO A 80 -9.44 -2.45 5.20
N LEU A 81 -10.57 -3.06 5.56
CA LEU A 81 -11.87 -2.66 5.02
C LEU A 81 -12.21 -1.21 5.41
N PRO A 82 -12.61 -0.36 4.46
CA PRO A 82 -12.98 1.01 4.75
C PRO A 82 -14.37 1.08 5.40
N ALA A 83 -14.64 2.15 6.15
CA ALA A 83 -16.01 2.46 6.55
C ALA A 83 -16.81 3.02 5.36
N CYS A 84 -18.10 2.72 5.29
CA CYS A 84 -18.95 3.23 4.23
C CYS A 84 -19.17 4.75 4.40
N GLY A 85 -18.88 5.51 3.34
CA GLY A 85 -19.00 6.96 3.34
C GLY A 85 -17.71 7.70 3.69
N ASP A 86 -16.69 6.99 4.19
CA ASP A 86 -15.36 7.56 4.34
C ASP A 86 -14.68 7.73 2.96
N PRO A 87 -13.90 8.80 2.77
CA PRO A 87 -13.02 8.89 1.61
C PRO A 87 -12.09 7.66 1.60
N PRO A 88 -11.69 7.16 0.41
CA PRO A 88 -10.78 6.03 0.33
C PRO A 88 -9.55 6.30 1.21
N PRO A 89 -9.06 5.28 1.95
CA PRO A 89 -7.92 5.48 2.84
C PRO A 89 -6.78 6.12 2.04
N PRO A 90 -6.08 7.12 2.60
CA PRO A 90 -4.93 7.68 1.93
C PRO A 90 -4.00 6.53 1.52
N PRO A 91 -3.34 6.62 0.34
CA PRO A 91 -2.35 5.62 -0.04
C PRO A 91 -1.44 5.38 1.16
N PRO A 92 -1.01 4.13 1.43
CA PRO A 92 -0.07 3.86 2.51
C PRO A 92 1.02 4.91 2.43
N LEU A 93 1.25 5.65 3.53
CA LEU A 93 2.36 6.57 3.57
C LEU A 93 3.55 5.77 3.05
N ALA A 94 4.20 6.26 2.00
CA ALA A 94 5.43 5.67 1.51
C ALA A 94 6.27 5.37 2.75
N PRO A 95 6.85 4.15 2.87
CA PRO A 95 7.56 3.76 4.08
C PRO A 95 8.43 4.95 4.47
N HIS A 96 8.26 5.42 5.72
CA HIS A 96 8.97 6.57 6.25
C HIS A 96 10.35 6.55 5.61
N LEU A 97 10.70 7.62 4.90
CA LEU A 97 12.00 7.74 4.25
C LEU A 97 13.03 7.81 5.39
N VAL A 98 13.31 6.65 5.99
CA VAL A 98 14.34 6.47 6.97
C VAL A 98 15.60 6.75 6.20
N ASP A 99 16.42 7.63 6.74
CA ASP A 99 17.79 7.76 6.32
C ASP A 99 18.54 6.47 6.70
N ASP A 100 18.31 5.44 5.88
CA ASP A 100 18.93 4.12 5.89
C ASP A 100 20.26 4.14 5.15
N TYR A 101 20.77 5.33 4.81
CA TYR A 101 21.94 5.49 4.01
C TYR A 101 23.20 5.11 4.82
N PRO A 102 23.91 4.02 4.46
CA PRO A 102 24.93 3.44 5.35
C PRO A 102 26.14 4.34 5.59
N ARG A 103 26.41 5.28 4.68
CA ARG A 103 27.59 6.16 4.70
C ARG A 103 27.27 7.60 5.07
N ARG A 104 26.19 7.82 5.82
CA ARG A 104 25.80 9.17 6.31
C ARG A 104 26.87 9.84 7.20
N ALA A 105 27.81 9.09 7.74
CA ALA A 105 28.86 9.59 8.64
C ALA A 105 30.25 9.70 8.00
N ASP A 106 30.39 9.34 6.72
CA ASP A 106 31.67 9.40 6.00
C ASP A 106 32.00 10.85 5.64
N THR A 107 33.28 11.16 5.45
CA THR A 107 33.73 12.53 5.14
C THR A 107 33.37 12.94 3.70
N PRO A 108 33.10 14.23 3.43
CA PRO A 108 32.61 14.73 2.13
C PRO A 108 33.49 14.48 0.89
N GLU A 109 34.68 13.90 1.07
CA GLU A 109 35.67 13.71 0.00
C GLU A 109 36.00 12.24 -0.23
N THR A 110 35.35 11.32 0.49
CA THR A 110 35.55 9.88 0.30
C THR A 110 34.67 9.39 -0.86
N PRO A 111 35.23 8.78 -1.93
CA PRO A 111 34.43 8.15 -2.98
C PRO A 111 33.73 6.87 -2.50
N ASP A 112 32.50 6.59 -2.96
CA ASP A 112 31.89 5.26 -2.87
C ASP A 112 32.43 4.28 -3.92
N GLU A 113 31.87 3.06 -3.86
CA GLU A 113 32.06 1.98 -4.81
C GLU A 113 31.71 2.35 -6.26
N TRP A 114 30.97 3.43 -6.50
CA TRP A 114 30.55 3.90 -7.82
C TRP A 114 31.25 5.19 -8.27
N GLY A 115 32.16 5.75 -7.45
CA GLY A 115 32.97 6.92 -7.76
C GLY A 115 32.31 8.27 -7.46
N PHE A 116 31.25 8.29 -6.66
CA PHE A 116 30.61 9.50 -6.16
C PHE A 116 31.15 9.87 -4.78
N LEU A 117 31.29 11.16 -4.47
CA LEU A 117 31.77 11.61 -3.15
C LEU A 117 30.64 11.51 -2.11
N CYS A 118 30.98 11.06 -0.90
CA CYS A 118 30.06 11.04 0.24
C CYS A 118 29.52 12.45 0.54
N HIS A 119 28.32 12.56 1.12
CA HIS A 119 27.61 13.82 1.46
C HIS A 119 27.15 14.70 0.29
N GLU A 120 27.44 14.35 -0.96
CA GLU A 120 26.85 15.02 -2.12
C GLU A 120 25.45 14.49 -2.46
N CYS A 121 24.57 15.34 -2.98
CA CYS A 121 23.19 14.96 -3.32
C CYS A 121 23.11 13.85 -4.37
N THR A 122 24.10 13.79 -5.28
CA THR A 122 24.21 12.79 -6.34
C THR A 122 24.54 11.38 -5.82
N PHE A 123 25.15 11.30 -4.65
CA PHE A 123 25.59 10.06 -4.01
C PHE A 123 24.44 9.18 -3.56
N PHE A 124 23.49 9.78 -2.82
CA PHE A 124 22.29 9.09 -2.37
C PHE A 124 21.45 8.59 -3.55
N VAL A 125 21.37 9.40 -4.61
CA VAL A 125 20.69 9.03 -5.86
C VAL A 125 21.38 7.84 -6.53
N ALA A 126 22.71 7.86 -6.67
CA ALA A 126 23.48 6.76 -7.22
C ALA A 126 23.26 5.46 -6.44
N TRP A 127 23.34 5.50 -5.11
CA TRP A 127 23.08 4.34 -4.26
C TRP A 127 21.65 3.79 -4.43
N ARG A 128 20.62 4.65 -4.39
CA ARG A 128 19.22 4.22 -4.58
C ARG A 128 18.97 3.63 -5.97
N LEU A 129 19.60 4.17 -7.01
CA LEU A 129 19.49 3.65 -8.37
C LEU A 129 20.18 2.29 -8.54
N ASN A 130 21.35 2.10 -7.92
CA ASN A 130 22.06 0.82 -7.97
C ASN A 130 21.35 -0.29 -7.19
N GLN A 131 20.69 0.01 -6.05
CA GLN A 131 19.81 -0.95 -5.36
C GLN A 131 18.62 -1.40 -6.23
N ARG A 132 18.23 -0.59 -7.22
CA ARG A 132 17.15 -0.87 -8.17
C ARG A 132 17.65 -1.43 -9.51
N GLY A 133 18.95 -1.75 -9.61
CA GLY A 133 19.54 -2.41 -10.78
C GLY A 133 19.89 -1.48 -11.96
N ALA A 134 19.95 -0.16 -11.76
CA ALA A 134 20.23 0.78 -12.83
C ALA A 134 21.72 0.88 -13.25
N HIS A 135 22.64 0.25 -12.50
CA HIS A 135 24.09 0.24 -12.76
C HIS A 135 24.67 1.62 -13.09
N PHE A 136 24.64 2.52 -12.11
CA PHE A 136 25.00 3.92 -12.26
C PHE A 136 26.36 4.21 -11.63
N THR A 137 27.35 4.64 -12.43
CA THR A 137 28.71 4.90 -11.97
C THR A 137 29.27 6.21 -12.54
N ASN A 138 30.17 6.84 -11.79
CA ASN A 138 30.98 7.99 -12.20
C ASN A 138 32.40 7.56 -12.64
N HIS A 139 32.68 6.25 -12.65
CA HIS A 139 33.95 5.69 -13.09
C HIS A 139 34.15 5.92 -14.59
N GLY A 140 34.86 7.00 -14.94
CA GLY A 140 35.17 7.33 -16.33
C GLY A 140 35.17 8.82 -16.67
N LEU A 141 34.77 9.70 -15.74
CA LEU A 141 34.73 11.16 -15.98
C LEU A 141 36.02 11.92 -15.61
N GLY A 142 37.07 11.22 -15.19
CA GLY A 142 38.37 11.84 -14.83
C GLY A 142 38.43 12.35 -13.38
N ASN A 143 39.65 12.73 -12.96
CA ASN A 143 40.08 12.91 -11.57
C ASN A 143 39.13 13.81 -10.74
N VAL A 144 38.55 13.24 -9.68
CA VAL A 144 37.38 13.75 -8.91
C VAL A 144 37.76 14.80 -7.86
N ALA A 145 38.85 15.55 -8.05
CA ALA A 145 39.43 16.40 -7.00
C ALA A 145 39.08 17.90 -7.09
N THR A 146 38.23 18.36 -8.02
CA THR A 146 38.04 19.82 -8.25
C THR A 146 36.62 20.30 -8.56
N TRP A 147 35.56 19.65 -8.10
CA TRP A 147 34.20 20.11 -8.46
C TRP A 147 33.29 20.32 -7.26
N VAL A 148 33.16 21.60 -6.91
CA VAL A 148 32.16 22.16 -5.98
C VAL A 148 30.73 22.05 -6.54
N ASP A 149 30.53 21.58 -7.78
CA ASP A 149 29.20 21.51 -8.38
C ASP A 149 29.06 20.27 -9.28
N ASN A 150 28.86 19.11 -8.66
CA ASN A 150 28.55 17.85 -9.34
C ASN A 150 27.23 17.89 -10.13
N ALA A 151 26.49 19.01 -10.21
CA ALA A 151 25.34 19.18 -11.10
C ALA A 151 25.70 19.80 -12.47
N ALA A 152 26.80 20.54 -12.57
CA ALA A 152 27.08 21.39 -13.74
C ALA A 152 27.64 20.63 -14.97
N ILE A 153 28.15 19.40 -14.79
CA ILE A 153 28.84 18.64 -15.86
C ILE A 153 27.92 17.58 -16.49
N TRP A 154 26.76 17.26 -15.90
CA TRP A 154 25.82 16.27 -16.45
C TRP A 154 25.35 16.62 -17.86
N ASP A 155 25.17 17.91 -18.15
CA ASP A 155 24.79 18.40 -19.48
C ASP A 155 25.87 18.12 -20.54
N THR A 156 27.14 17.97 -20.13
CA THR A 156 28.25 17.60 -21.03
C THR A 156 28.55 16.10 -21.07
N ALA A 157 28.08 15.32 -20.09
CA ALA A 157 28.27 13.87 -20.05
C ALA A 157 27.40 13.11 -21.08
N TRP A 158 26.32 13.73 -21.60
CA TRP A 158 25.50 13.14 -22.66
C TRP A 158 26.17 13.16 -24.05
N ALA A 159 27.35 13.79 -24.18
CA ALA A 159 28.09 13.87 -25.44
C ALA A 159 29.11 12.73 -25.67
N ILE A 160 29.29 11.80 -24.73
CA ILE A 160 30.27 10.71 -24.84
C ILE A 160 29.58 9.42 -24.37
N ARG A 161 29.19 8.42 -25.17
CA ARG A 161 29.62 7.97 -26.49
C ARG A 161 28.43 7.17 -27.08
N ARG A 162 27.67 7.73 -28.02
CA ARG A 162 26.92 6.92 -28.99
C ARG A 162 27.94 6.39 -30.01
N ARG A 163 28.42 5.17 -29.81
CA ARG A 163 28.89 4.26 -30.86
C ARG A 163 28.60 2.84 -30.42
#